data_AF-A0A453H0J6-F1
#
_entry.id   AF-A0A453H0J6-F1
#
_cell.length_a   1.000
_cell.length_b   1.000
_cell.length_c   1.000
_cell.angle_alpha   90.00
_cell.angle_beta   90.00
_cell.angle_gamma   90.00
#
_symmetry.space_group_name_H-M   'P 1'
#
loop_
_entity.id
_entity.type
_entity.pdbx_description
1 polymer ?
#
loop_
_entity_poly.entity_id
_entity_poly.type
_entity_poly.pdbx_seq_one_letter_code
_entity_poly.pdbx_strand_id
1 'polypeptide(L)'
;LKKGQEGVDVFDSIWNKVYDTENANQKEKFEADLKKEIKKLQRYRDQIKTWIQSSEIKDKKALMDARKQIEREMERFKVCEKETKTKAFSKEGLGQQPKTDPREKAKAETRDWLNSVVSDLENQIDNFEAELEGLSFKKGKQRPPRLVHLEKSITRHKAHIKKLESILRLLDNDELSPEQVNDVKDFLEDYVERNQ
;
A
#
# COMPACT_ATOMS: atom_id res chain seq x y z
N LEU A 1 -3.92 22.14 33.54
CA LEU A 1 -5.22 21.59 33.10
C LEU A 1 -5.87 22.44 31.99
N LYS A 2 -6.02 23.76 32.18
CA LYS A 2 -6.60 24.69 31.18
C LYS A 2 -6.05 24.54 29.75
N LYS A 3 -4.72 24.47 29.60
CA LYS A 3 -4.04 24.25 28.29
C LYS A 3 -4.44 22.96 27.58
N GLY A 4 -4.78 21.91 28.33
CA GLY A 4 -5.25 20.65 27.76
C GLY A 4 -6.66 20.78 27.21
N GLN A 5 -7.55 21.42 27.97
CA GLN A 5 -8.91 21.68 27.53
C GLN A 5 -8.94 22.60 26.30
N GLU A 6 -8.16 23.68 26.31
CA GLU A 6 -8.01 24.57 25.14
C GLU A 6 -7.53 23.79 23.90
N GLY A 7 -6.59 22.86 24.06
CA GLY A 7 -6.13 22.01 22.96
C GLY A 7 -7.20 21.06 22.44
N VAL A 8 -8.06 20.51 23.31
CA VAL A 8 -9.19 19.66 22.91
C VAL A 8 -10.23 20.49 22.16
N ASP A 9 -10.57 21.68 22.64
CA ASP A 9 -11.56 22.56 22.00
C ASP A 9 -11.08 23.00 20.60
N VAL A 10 -9.77 23.29 20.45
CA VAL A 10 -9.17 23.61 19.15
C VAL A 10 -9.19 22.38 18.23
N PHE A 11 -8.88 21.19 18.75
CA PHE A 11 -8.94 19.94 17.98
C PHE A 11 -10.36 19.68 17.47
N ASP A 12 -11.38 19.82 18.31
CA ASP A 12 -12.79 19.67 17.93
C ASP A 12 -13.24 20.72 16.89
N SER A 13 -12.79 21.96 17.04
CA SER A 13 -13.08 23.02 16.06
C SER A 13 -12.49 22.71 14.68
N ILE A 14 -11.24 22.23 14.62
CA ILE A 14 -10.59 21.84 13.37
C ILE A 14 -11.27 20.58 12.81
N TRP A 15 -11.62 19.63 13.66
CA TRP A 15 -12.34 18.41 13.27
C TRP A 15 -13.62 18.76 12.53
N ASN A 16 -14.48 19.62 13.10
CA ASN A 16 -15.73 20.01 12.44
C ASN A 16 -15.45 20.64 11.07
N LYS A 17 -14.43 21.49 10.95
CA LYS A 17 -14.03 22.10 9.67
C LYS A 17 -13.59 21.08 8.61
N VAL A 18 -12.94 19.98 9.00
CA VAL A 18 -12.56 18.89 8.08
C VAL A 18 -13.78 18.19 7.49
N TYR A 19 -14.83 18.02 8.30
CA TYR A 19 -16.06 17.31 7.90
C TYR A 19 -17.10 18.22 7.25
N ASP A 20 -17.11 19.52 7.56
CA ASP A 20 -18.04 20.50 7.00
C ASP A 20 -17.56 21.07 5.64
N THR A 21 -16.26 20.99 5.33
CA THR A 21 -15.74 21.52 4.07
C THR A 21 -15.84 20.52 2.92
N GLU A 22 -16.37 20.98 1.78
CA GLU A 22 -16.38 20.24 0.51
C GLU A 22 -15.15 20.57 -0.37
N ASN A 23 -14.38 21.61 -0.01
CA ASN A 23 -13.21 22.04 -0.77
C ASN A 23 -11.98 21.18 -0.43
N ALA A 24 -11.44 20.48 -1.43
CA ALA A 24 -10.31 19.57 -1.26
C ALA A 24 -9.06 20.24 -0.66
N ASN A 25 -8.65 21.41 -1.17
CA ASN A 25 -7.45 22.11 -0.68
C ASN A 25 -7.62 22.60 0.76
N GLN A 26 -8.83 23.04 1.13
CA GLN A 26 -9.13 23.44 2.51
C GLN A 26 -9.19 22.22 3.43
N LYS A 27 -9.75 21.11 2.95
CA LYS A 27 -9.82 19.85 3.68
C LYS A 27 -8.43 19.34 4.05
N GLU A 28 -7.52 19.25 3.09
CA GLU A 28 -6.12 18.83 3.32
C GLU A 28 -5.41 19.76 4.32
N LYS A 29 -5.64 21.07 4.21
CA LYS A 29 -5.10 22.05 5.15
C LYS A 29 -5.61 21.79 6.57
N PHE A 30 -6.92 21.57 6.74
CA PHE A 30 -7.49 21.28 8.05
C PHE A 30 -7.04 19.92 8.59
N GLU A 31 -6.87 18.89 7.75
CA GLU A 31 -6.31 17.60 8.16
C GLU A 31 -4.85 17.74 8.63
N ALA A 32 -4.04 18.56 7.96
CA ALA A 32 -2.68 18.85 8.38
C ALA A 32 -2.64 19.61 9.71
N ASP A 33 -3.54 20.57 9.93
CA ASP A 33 -3.65 21.30 11.18
C ASP A 33 -4.18 20.42 12.33
N LEU A 34 -5.13 19.53 12.04
CA LEU A 34 -5.63 18.51 12.97
C LEU A 34 -4.50 17.58 13.44
N LYS A 35 -3.61 17.18 12.51
CA LYS A 35 -2.41 16.38 12.80
C LYS A 35 -1.37 17.14 13.64
N LYS A 36 -1.26 18.46 13.50
CA LYS A 36 -0.41 19.27 14.39
C LYS A 36 -1.00 19.34 15.79
N GLU A 37 -2.31 19.53 15.90
CA GLU A 37 -2.97 19.69 17.19
C GLU A 37 -2.97 18.37 17.99
N ILE A 38 -3.20 17.23 17.35
CA ILE A 38 -3.11 15.92 18.04
C ILE A 38 -1.70 15.65 18.59
N LYS A 39 -0.64 16.09 17.90
CA LYS A 39 0.73 15.97 18.41
C LYS A 39 0.98 16.85 19.65
N LYS A 40 0.33 18.02 19.75
CA LYS A 40 0.40 18.85 20.97
C LYS A 40 -0.34 18.17 22.12
N LEU A 41 -1.53 17.62 21.85
CA LEU A 41 -2.29 16.86 22.83
C LEU A 41 -1.51 15.63 23.34
N GLN A 42 -0.82 14.90 22.46
CA GLN A 42 0.08 13.81 22.84
C GLN A 42 1.17 14.26 23.82
N ARG A 43 1.88 15.35 23.51
CA ARG A 43 2.92 15.90 24.41
C ARG A 43 2.33 16.30 25.76
N TYR A 44 1.16 16.93 25.76
CA TYR A 44 0.49 17.33 26.99
C TYR A 44 0.02 16.12 27.80
N ARG A 45 -0.46 15.05 27.14
CA ARG A 45 -0.78 13.77 27.78
C ARG A 45 0.43 13.14 28.45
N ASP A 46 1.60 13.17 27.81
CA ASP A 46 2.83 12.65 28.40
C ASP A 46 3.32 13.52 29.57
N GLN A 47 3.13 14.84 29.50
CA GLN A 47 3.37 15.73 30.63
C GLN A 47 2.43 15.44 31.81
N ILE A 48 1.14 15.17 31.56
CA ILE A 48 0.18 14.72 32.57
C ILE A 48 0.63 13.38 33.18
N LYS A 49 1.14 12.45 32.36
CA LYS A 49 1.66 11.16 32.85
C LYS A 49 2.80 11.37 33.85
N THR A 50 3.74 12.28 33.57
CA THR A 50 4.80 12.66 34.52
C THR A 50 4.24 13.28 35.79
N TRP A 51 3.24 14.19 35.69
CA TRP A 51 2.60 14.80 36.86
C TRP A 51 1.85 13.77 37.73
N ILE A 52 1.20 12.78 37.13
CA ILE A 52 0.57 11.67 37.85
C ILE A 52 1.61 10.83 38.60
N GLN A 53 2.83 10.70 38.09
CA GLN A 53 3.91 9.97 38.76
C GLN A 53 4.57 10.77 39.89
N SER A 54 4.45 12.10 39.88
CA SER A 54 4.94 12.95 40.96
C SER A 54 4.22 12.67 42.29
N SER A 55 4.98 12.65 43.39
CA SER A 55 4.47 12.56 44.75
C SER A 55 3.98 13.90 45.30
N GLU A 56 4.29 15.01 44.62
CA GLU A 56 3.91 16.38 45.03
C GLU A 56 2.41 16.65 44.86
N ILE A 57 1.74 15.89 43.98
CA ILE A 57 0.31 16.07 43.67
C ILE A 57 -0.50 15.02 44.42
N LYS A 58 -1.26 15.48 45.42
CA LYS A 58 -2.11 14.61 46.27
C LYS A 58 -3.40 14.17 45.56
N ASP A 59 -4.11 15.10 44.92
CA ASP A 59 -5.30 14.78 44.14
C ASP A 59 -4.97 14.67 42.65
N LYS A 60 -5.04 13.44 42.12
CA LYS A 60 -4.72 13.12 40.73
C LYS A 60 -5.96 12.95 39.86
N LYS A 61 -7.17 13.10 40.41
CA LYS A 61 -8.41 12.79 39.69
C LYS A 61 -8.57 13.63 38.42
N ALA A 62 -8.42 14.94 38.54
CA ALA A 62 -8.52 15.86 37.40
C ALA A 62 -7.42 15.62 36.33
N LEU A 63 -6.24 15.14 36.75
CA LEU A 63 -5.17 14.76 35.82
C LEU A 63 -5.50 13.46 35.07
N MET A 64 -6.06 12.47 35.77
CA MET A 64 -6.52 11.22 35.15
C MET A 64 -7.65 11.47 34.15
N ASP A 65 -8.62 12.32 34.50
CA ASP A 65 -9.74 12.68 33.62
C ASP A 65 -9.25 13.41 32.36
N ALA A 66 -8.37 14.40 32.51
CA ALA A 66 -7.76 15.10 31.37
C ALA A 66 -6.93 14.16 30.48
N ARG A 67 -6.18 13.22 31.07
CA ARG A 67 -5.44 12.20 30.32
C ARG A 67 -6.40 11.32 29.49
N LYS A 68 -7.48 10.85 30.10
CA LYS A 68 -8.48 9.99 29.44
C LYS A 68 -9.18 10.71 28.30
N GLN A 69 -9.51 11.99 28.47
CA GLN A 69 -10.10 12.83 27.43
C GLN A 69 -9.16 12.95 26.22
N ILE A 70 -7.87 13.19 26.44
CA ILE A 70 -6.89 13.27 25.36
C ILE A 70 -6.70 11.93 24.66
N GLU A 71 -6.64 10.83 25.40
CA GLU A 71 -6.54 9.48 24.83
C GLU A 71 -7.74 9.15 23.93
N ARG A 72 -8.94 9.61 24.29
CA ARG A 72 -10.15 9.49 23.45
C ARG A 72 -10.01 10.26 22.14
N GLU A 73 -9.57 11.51 22.18
CA GLU A 73 -9.36 12.30 20.95
C GLU A 73 -8.23 11.73 20.07
N MET A 74 -7.19 11.14 20.67
CA MET A 74 -6.16 10.41 19.93
C MET A 74 -6.72 9.21 19.16
N GLU A 75 -7.61 8.43 19.77
CA GLU A 75 -8.23 7.29 19.08
C GLU A 75 -9.18 7.76 17.97
N ARG A 76 -9.94 8.82 18.23
CA ARG A 76 -10.80 9.46 17.22
C ARG A 76 -9.99 9.97 16.02
N PHE A 77 -8.83 10.60 16.26
CA PHE A 77 -7.90 11.00 15.20
C PHE A 77 -7.38 9.80 14.41
N LYS A 78 -7.05 8.69 15.08
CA LYS A 78 -6.52 7.48 14.43
C LYS A 78 -7.50 6.87 13.42
N VAL A 79 -8.79 6.86 13.74
CA VAL A 79 -9.86 6.41 12.83
C VAL A 79 -9.95 7.33 11.62
N CYS A 80 -9.99 8.66 11.83
CA CYS A 80 -10.00 9.63 10.73
C CYS A 80 -8.73 9.56 9.87
N GLU A 81 -7.54 9.46 10.47
CA GLU A 81 -6.28 9.34 9.73
C GLU A 81 -6.25 8.06 8.89
N LYS A 82 -6.81 6.95 9.40
CA LYS A 82 -6.95 5.69 8.65
C LYS A 82 -7.92 5.87 7.49
N GLU A 83 -9.09 6.47 7.71
CA GLU A 83 -10.07 6.73 6.65
C GLU A 83 -9.55 7.69 5.58
N THR A 84 -8.91 8.79 5.97
CA THR A 84 -8.29 9.74 5.05
C THR A 84 -7.15 9.09 4.28
N LYS A 85 -6.28 8.30 4.91
CA LYS A 85 -5.22 7.57 4.21
C LYS A 85 -5.80 6.54 3.24
N THR A 86 -6.76 5.72 3.65
CA THR A 86 -7.39 4.73 2.74
C THR A 86 -8.16 5.42 1.61
N LYS A 87 -8.86 6.53 1.88
CA LYS A 87 -9.53 7.33 0.85
C LYS A 87 -8.52 8.09 -0.03
N ALA A 88 -7.35 8.47 0.48
CA ALA A 88 -6.27 9.00 -0.35
C ALA A 88 -5.78 7.92 -1.31
N PHE A 89 -5.50 6.70 -0.85
CA PHE A 89 -5.16 5.58 -1.75
C PHE A 89 -6.28 5.24 -2.76
N SER A 90 -7.56 5.48 -2.44
CA SER A 90 -8.70 5.26 -3.36
C SER A 90 -9.11 6.49 -4.19
N LYS A 91 -8.61 7.70 -3.90
CA LYS A 91 -8.94 8.97 -4.59
C LYS A 91 -7.73 9.59 -5.30
N GLU A 92 -6.51 9.20 -4.94
CA GLU A 92 -5.23 9.44 -5.65
C GLU A 92 -5.14 8.72 -6.99
N GLY A 93 -6.20 8.03 -7.45
CA GLY A 93 -6.32 7.61 -8.84
C GLY A 93 -6.50 8.78 -9.82
N LEU A 94 -6.94 9.97 -9.38
CA LEU A 94 -7.37 11.03 -10.32
C LEU A 94 -7.00 12.48 -9.98
N GLY A 95 -6.40 12.79 -8.83
CA GLY A 95 -6.12 14.20 -8.48
C GLY A 95 -4.91 14.38 -7.59
N GLN A 96 -3.82 14.88 -8.18
CA GLN A 96 -2.54 15.19 -7.55
C GLN A 96 -1.74 13.97 -7.08
N GLN A 97 -1.18 13.21 -8.04
CA GLN A 97 0.05 12.50 -7.74
C GLN A 97 1.07 13.51 -7.19
N PRO A 98 1.79 13.23 -6.09
CA PRO A 98 3.04 13.93 -5.84
C PRO A 98 3.85 13.85 -7.14
N LYS A 99 4.60 14.90 -7.48
CA LYS A 99 5.57 14.80 -8.58
C LYS A 99 6.62 13.76 -8.17
N THR A 100 6.27 12.48 -8.25
CA THR A 100 7.22 11.41 -8.45
C THR A 100 8.05 11.86 -9.62
N ASP A 101 9.36 11.87 -9.41
CA ASP A 101 10.30 12.08 -10.49
C ASP A 101 9.80 11.26 -11.69
N PRO A 102 9.59 11.86 -12.88
CA PRO A 102 9.08 11.13 -14.05
C PRO A 102 9.80 9.80 -14.29
N ARG A 103 11.08 9.73 -13.92
CA ARG A 103 11.89 8.52 -13.96
C ARG A 103 11.47 7.46 -12.95
N GLU A 104 11.23 7.85 -11.70
CA GLU A 104 10.73 6.96 -10.64
C GLU A 104 9.32 6.46 -10.95
N LYS A 105 8.48 7.32 -11.54
CA LYS A 105 7.15 6.93 -12.01
C LYS A 105 7.22 5.90 -13.13
N ALA A 106 8.01 6.15 -14.18
CA ALA A 106 8.19 5.20 -15.28
C ALA A 106 8.78 3.85 -14.81
N LYS A 107 9.72 3.89 -13.85
CA LYS A 107 10.28 2.71 -13.20
C LYS A 107 9.22 1.92 -12.42
N ALA A 108 8.38 2.60 -11.65
CA ALA A 108 7.27 1.97 -10.93
C ALA A 108 6.24 1.34 -11.88
N GLU A 109 5.82 2.05 -12.92
CA GLU A 109 4.87 1.54 -13.92
C GLU A 109 5.43 0.30 -14.66
N THR A 110 6.72 0.34 -15.01
CA THR A 110 7.40 -0.80 -15.65
C THR A 110 7.53 -1.99 -14.70
N ARG A 111 7.83 -1.73 -13.41
CA ARG A 111 7.88 -2.77 -12.37
C ARG A 111 6.51 -3.44 -12.20
N ASP A 112 5.45 -2.65 -12.10
CA ASP A 112 4.09 -3.17 -11.93
C ASP A 112 3.66 -4.00 -13.15
N TRP A 113 3.99 -3.56 -14.36
CA TRP A 113 3.75 -4.32 -15.58
C TRP A 113 4.52 -5.66 -15.60
N LEU A 114 5.82 -5.66 -15.30
CA LEU A 114 6.62 -6.90 -15.21
C LEU A 114 6.01 -7.90 -14.21
N ASN A 115 5.58 -7.42 -13.04
CA ASN A 115 4.93 -8.26 -12.03
C ASN A 115 3.58 -8.83 -12.51
N SER A 116 2.79 -8.05 -13.27
CA SER A 116 1.56 -8.55 -13.89
C SER A 116 1.84 -9.69 -14.86
N VAL A 117 2.83 -9.53 -15.75
CA VAL A 117 3.22 -10.56 -16.72
C VAL A 117 3.72 -11.82 -16.01
N VAL A 118 4.51 -11.68 -14.93
CA VAL A 118 4.93 -12.83 -14.12
C VAL A 118 3.72 -13.54 -13.52
N SER A 119 2.79 -12.80 -12.91
CA SER A 119 1.58 -13.38 -12.31
C SER A 119 0.71 -14.11 -13.35
N ASP A 120 0.57 -13.56 -14.56
CA ASP A 120 -0.17 -14.21 -15.63
C ASP A 120 0.48 -15.54 -16.06
N LEU A 121 1.81 -15.57 -16.19
CA LEU A 121 2.55 -16.80 -16.50
C LEU A 121 2.48 -17.83 -15.37
N GLU A 122 2.49 -17.41 -14.12
CA GLU A 122 2.30 -18.29 -12.95
C GLU A 122 0.91 -18.90 -12.96
N ASN A 123 -0.14 -18.08 -13.17
CA ASN A 123 -1.51 -18.57 -13.29
C ASN A 123 -1.68 -19.57 -14.46
N GLN A 124 -1.04 -19.32 -15.60
CA GLN A 124 -1.03 -20.27 -16.73
C GLN A 124 -0.32 -21.58 -16.37
N ILE A 125 0.82 -21.52 -15.66
CA ILE A 125 1.50 -22.72 -15.15
C ILE A 125 0.58 -23.51 -14.23
N ASP A 126 -0.07 -22.87 -13.26
CA ASP A 126 -0.96 -23.54 -12.31
C ASP A 126 -2.11 -24.26 -13.02
N ASN A 127 -2.70 -23.61 -14.03
CA ASN A 127 -3.73 -24.22 -14.88
C ASN A 127 -3.20 -25.44 -15.66
N PHE A 128 -2.00 -25.34 -16.24
CA PHE A 128 -1.39 -26.44 -16.97
C PHE A 128 -0.96 -27.60 -16.07
N GLU A 129 -0.49 -27.31 -14.85
CA GLU A 129 -0.15 -28.31 -13.84
C GLU A 129 -1.42 -29.05 -13.37
N ALA A 130 -2.53 -28.33 -13.14
CA ALA A 130 -3.82 -28.94 -12.85
C ALA A 130 -4.35 -29.82 -14.00
N GLU A 131 -4.22 -29.38 -15.26
CA GLU A 131 -4.60 -30.20 -16.43
C GLU A 131 -3.71 -31.45 -16.53
N LEU A 132 -2.41 -31.33 -16.27
CA LEU A 132 -1.46 -32.45 -16.26
C LEU A 132 -1.81 -33.49 -15.19
N GLU A 133 -2.18 -33.07 -13.98
CA GLU A 133 -2.60 -33.99 -12.92
C GLU A 133 -3.89 -34.74 -13.28
N GLY A 134 -4.82 -34.07 -13.99
CA GLY A 134 -6.04 -34.69 -14.51
C GLY A 134 -5.80 -35.70 -15.64
N LEU A 135 -4.69 -35.57 -16.38
CA LEU A 135 -4.30 -36.48 -17.46
C LEU A 135 -3.66 -37.76 -16.90
N SER A 136 -4.49 -38.72 -16.48
CA SER A 136 -4.03 -40.04 -16.02
C SER A 136 -3.21 -40.78 -17.10
N PHE A 137 -1.92 -40.99 -16.85
CA PHE A 137 -1.04 -41.78 -17.71
C PHE A 137 -0.81 -43.19 -17.14
N LYS A 138 -1.25 -44.24 -17.87
CA LYS A 138 -0.90 -45.63 -17.54
C LYS A 138 0.49 -45.96 -18.07
N LYS A 139 1.41 -46.36 -17.18
CA LYS A 139 2.75 -46.86 -17.52
C LYS A 139 2.65 -47.95 -18.61
N GLY A 140 3.40 -47.79 -19.71
CA GLY A 140 3.47 -48.75 -20.81
C GLY A 140 2.73 -48.38 -22.10
N LYS A 141 1.96 -47.27 -22.12
CA LYS A 141 1.39 -46.71 -23.36
C LYS A 141 2.17 -45.48 -23.85
N GLN A 142 1.98 -45.12 -25.12
CA GLN A 142 2.55 -43.89 -25.69
C GLN A 142 2.04 -42.67 -24.92
N ARG A 143 2.94 -41.76 -24.54
CA ARG A 143 2.59 -40.52 -23.83
C ARG A 143 1.63 -39.68 -24.68
N PRO A 144 0.53 -39.15 -24.11
CA PRO A 144 -0.37 -38.27 -24.84
C PRO A 144 0.37 -37.05 -25.39
N PRO A 145 0.15 -36.65 -26.66
CA PRO A 145 0.76 -35.45 -27.23
C PRO A 145 0.49 -34.18 -26.40
N ARG A 146 -0.71 -34.08 -25.79
CA ARG A 146 -1.11 -32.98 -24.91
C ARG A 146 -0.24 -32.90 -23.65
N LEU A 147 0.07 -34.05 -23.03
CA LEU A 147 0.94 -34.11 -21.86
C LEU A 147 2.34 -33.56 -22.18
N VAL A 148 2.92 -33.99 -23.30
CA VAL A 148 4.24 -33.50 -23.74
C VAL A 148 4.21 -32.01 -24.08
N HIS A 149 3.10 -31.51 -24.64
CA HIS A 149 2.92 -30.09 -24.93
C HIS A 149 2.86 -29.25 -23.65
N LEU A 150 2.04 -29.64 -22.68
CA LEU A 150 1.90 -28.95 -21.39
C LEU A 150 3.22 -28.92 -20.61
N GLU A 151 3.94 -30.05 -20.50
CA GLU A 151 5.26 -30.11 -19.86
C GLU A 151 6.25 -29.10 -20.49
N LYS A 152 6.25 -29.00 -21.82
CA LYS A 152 7.10 -28.05 -22.56
C LYS A 152 6.66 -26.60 -22.34
N SER A 153 5.37 -26.32 -22.36
CA SER A 153 4.82 -24.97 -22.12
C SER A 153 5.16 -24.48 -20.71
N ILE A 154 4.95 -25.31 -19.68
CA ILE A 154 5.33 -25.01 -18.29
C ILE A 154 6.84 -24.73 -18.17
N THR A 155 7.67 -25.59 -18.77
CA THR A 155 9.13 -25.39 -18.74
C THR A 155 9.53 -24.06 -19.37
N ARG A 156 8.90 -23.70 -20.49
CA ARG A 156 9.14 -22.42 -21.16
C ARG A 156 8.66 -21.23 -20.33
N HIS A 157 7.49 -21.32 -19.69
CA HIS A 157 6.96 -20.25 -18.82
C HIS A 157 7.87 -20.02 -17.62
N LYS A 158 8.34 -21.09 -16.96
CA LYS A 158 9.32 -21.01 -15.87
C LYS A 158 10.64 -20.35 -16.32
N ALA A 159 11.06 -20.57 -17.57
CA ALA A 159 12.24 -19.90 -18.12
C ALA A 159 12.00 -18.41 -18.41
N HIS A 160 10.79 -18.03 -18.86
CA HIS A 160 10.42 -16.63 -19.06
C HIS A 160 10.31 -15.87 -17.72
N ILE A 161 9.65 -16.45 -16.71
CA ILE A 161 9.55 -15.87 -15.36
C ILE A 161 10.95 -15.54 -14.81
N LYS A 162 11.89 -16.49 -14.84
CA LYS A 162 13.28 -16.26 -14.39
C LYS A 162 13.97 -15.09 -15.12
N LYS A 163 13.70 -14.91 -16.41
CA LYS A 163 14.23 -13.78 -17.17
C LYS A 163 13.56 -12.47 -16.77
N LEU A 164 12.25 -12.45 -16.56
CA LEU A 164 11.49 -11.28 -16.09
C LEU A 164 11.94 -10.86 -14.69
N GLU A 165 12.13 -11.80 -13.76
CA GLU A 165 12.69 -11.53 -12.43
C GLU A 165 14.12 -10.95 -12.50
N SER A 166 14.93 -11.44 -13.45
CA SER A 166 16.27 -10.90 -13.68
C SER A 166 16.20 -9.47 -14.22
N ILE A 167 15.28 -9.18 -15.14
CA ILE A 167 15.03 -7.83 -15.67
C ILE A 167 14.53 -6.91 -14.55
N LEU A 168 13.62 -7.37 -13.70
CA LEU A 168 13.10 -6.63 -12.55
C LEU A 168 14.24 -6.21 -11.61
N ARG A 169 15.16 -7.13 -11.31
CA ARG A 169 16.32 -6.84 -10.47
C ARG A 169 17.27 -5.83 -11.11
N LEU A 170 17.53 -5.93 -12.41
CA LEU A 170 18.36 -4.97 -13.15
C LEU A 170 17.69 -3.59 -13.22
N LEU A 171 16.37 -3.53 -13.40
CA LEU A 171 15.58 -2.31 -13.34
C LEU A 171 15.69 -1.67 -11.95
N ASP A 172 15.48 -2.45 -10.88
CA ASP A 172 15.57 -1.97 -9.49
C ASP A 172 16.96 -1.44 -9.13
N ASN A 173 18.03 -2.07 -9.64
CA ASN A 173 19.41 -1.64 -9.48
C ASN A 173 19.83 -0.44 -10.36
N ASP A 174 18.92 0.12 -11.17
CA ASP A 174 19.21 1.17 -12.15
C ASP A 174 20.21 0.75 -13.26
N GLU A 175 20.36 -0.56 -13.49
CA GLU A 175 21.18 -1.14 -14.56
C GLU A 175 20.43 -1.24 -15.90
N LEU A 176 19.09 -1.26 -15.85
CA LEU A 176 18.21 -1.16 -17.01
C LEU A 176 17.26 0.03 -16.86
N SER A 177 17.04 0.77 -17.95
CA SER A 177 16.04 1.84 -17.99
C SER A 177 14.63 1.31 -18.29
N PRO A 178 13.57 1.98 -17.81
CA PRO A 178 12.19 1.66 -18.17
C PRO A 178 11.95 1.55 -19.68
N GLU A 179 12.54 2.45 -20.46
CA GLU A 179 12.39 2.51 -21.91
C GLU A 179 12.93 1.24 -22.58
N GLN A 180 14.12 0.77 -22.18
CA GLN A 180 14.71 -0.46 -22.70
C GLN A 180 13.90 -1.71 -22.38
N VAL A 181 13.20 -1.71 -21.24
CA VAL A 181 12.29 -2.82 -20.88
C VAL A 181 11.01 -2.74 -21.70
N ASN A 182 10.49 -1.54 -21.95
CA ASN A 182 9.29 -1.33 -22.75
C ASN A 182 9.46 -1.72 -24.22
N ASP A 183 10.69 -1.71 -24.77
CA ASP A 183 10.96 -2.19 -26.14
C ASP A 183 10.58 -3.66 -26.38
N VAL A 184 10.54 -4.47 -25.32
CA VAL A 184 10.16 -5.90 -25.40
C VAL A 184 8.73 -6.19 -24.94
N LYS A 185 7.97 -5.14 -24.59
CA LYS A 185 6.63 -5.24 -24.01
C LYS A 185 5.65 -5.95 -24.93
N ASP A 186 5.52 -5.49 -26.16
CA ASP A 186 4.59 -6.06 -27.14
C ASP A 186 4.86 -7.54 -27.42
N PHE A 187 6.14 -7.94 -27.44
CA PHE A 187 6.53 -9.34 -27.64
C PHE A 187 6.14 -10.24 -26.45
N LEU A 188 6.25 -9.71 -25.23
CA LEU A 188 5.88 -10.43 -24.02
C LEU A 188 4.36 -10.52 -23.88
N GLU A 189 3.63 -9.46 -24.18
CA GLU A 189 2.16 -9.45 -24.19
C GLU A 189 1.62 -10.44 -25.24
N ASP A 190 2.12 -10.40 -26.48
CA ASP A 190 1.74 -11.37 -27.53
C ASP A 190 2.09 -12.81 -27.12
N TYR A 191 3.23 -13.03 -26.46
CA TYR A 191 3.58 -14.34 -25.94
C TYR A 191 2.60 -14.83 -24.87
N VAL A 192 2.26 -13.99 -23.88
CA VAL A 192 1.33 -14.35 -22.79
C VAL A 192 -0.06 -14.63 -23.34
N GLU A 193 -0.59 -13.79 -24.23
CA GLU A 193 -1.93 -13.97 -24.82
C GLU A 193 -2.03 -15.26 -25.65
N ARG A 194 -1.00 -15.59 -26.43
CA ARG A 194 -1.03 -16.76 -27.33
C ARG A 194 -0.76 -18.10 -26.64
N ASN A 195 -0.34 -18.08 -25.38
CA ASN A 195 0.07 -19.29 -24.66
C ASN A 195 -0.73 -19.53 -23.37
N GLN A 196 -1.93 -18.95 -23.26
CA GLN A 196 -2.96 -19.32 -22.27
C GLN A 196 -3.53 -20.73 -22.49
#